data_AF-A0A1H4PJY1-F1
#
_entry.id   AF-A0A1H4PJY1-F1
#
_cell.length_a   1.000
_cell.length_b   1.000
_cell.length_c   1.000
_cell.angle_alpha   90.00
_cell.angle_beta   90.00
_cell.angle_gamma   90.00
#
_symmetry.space_group_name_H-M   'P 1'
#
loop_
_entity.id
_entity.type
_entity.pdbx_description
1 polymer ?
#
loop_
_entity_poly.entity_id
_entity_poly.type
_entity_poly.pdbx_seq_one_letter_code
_entity_poly.pdbx_strand_id
1 'polypeptide(L)' 'MGDTGAMSSSPRRACPVCTREIAVVGGRFARHDPPGRRSALELISCPGSRRIAPLLTTPPKLFGVDEPPTPGQQSLF' A
#
# COMPACT_ATOMS: atom_id res chain seq x y z
N MET A 1 -24.06 8.18 10.97
CA MET A 1 -22.77 7.56 11.34
C MET A 1 -22.00 7.37 10.05
N GLY A 2 -20.90 8.10 9.84
CA GLY A 2 -20.18 8.11 8.56
C GLY A 2 -19.48 6.78 8.31
N ASP A 3 -19.76 6.17 7.16
CA ASP A 3 -18.96 5.11 6.56
C ASP A 3 -17.52 5.61 6.40
N THR A 4 -16.69 5.29 7.38
CA THR A 4 -15.24 5.45 7.25
C THR A 4 -14.80 4.26 6.42
N GLY A 5 -15.06 4.34 5.10
CA GLY A 5 -14.63 3.34 4.14
C GLY A 5 -13.18 3.01 4.43
N ALA A 6 -12.90 1.74 4.73
CA ALA A 6 -11.62 1.27 5.24
C ALA A 6 -10.48 1.84 4.38
N MET A 7 -9.84 2.89 4.87
CA MET A 7 -8.74 3.54 4.16
C MET A 7 -7.63 2.50 4.09
N SER A 8 -7.27 2.06 2.88
CA SER A 8 -6.26 1.02 2.68
C SER A 8 -5.00 1.37 3.46
N SER A 9 -4.73 0.65 4.56
CA SER A 9 -3.57 0.86 5.43
C SER A 9 -2.31 0.23 4.81
N SER A 10 -1.97 0.67 3.59
CA SER A 10 -0.70 0.30 2.98
C SER A 10 0.40 1.18 3.58
N PRO A 11 1.50 0.58 4.10
CA PRO A 11 2.63 1.34 4.59
C PRO A 11 3.12 2.36 3.56
N ARG A 12 3.27 3.62 3.99
CA ARG A 12 3.82 4.70 3.18
C ARG A 12 5.32 4.84 3.42
N ARG A 13 6.04 5.25 2.38
CA ARG A 13 7.47 5.57 2.43
C ARG A 13 7.86 6.53 1.32
N ALA A 14 9.04 7.14 1.46
CA ALA A 14 9.64 7.94 0.40
C ALA A 14 10.03 7.09 -0.81
N CYS A 15 9.67 7.55 -2.01
CA CYS A 15 10.14 6.99 -3.26
C CYS A 15 11.67 7.10 -3.34
N PRO A 16 12.42 6.04 -3.66
CA PRO A 16 13.89 6.09 -3.71
C PRO A 16 14.44 6.87 -4.91
N VAL A 17 13.57 7.32 -5.82
CA VAL A 17 13.95 8.11 -7.00
C VAL A 17 13.59 9.57 -6.82
N CYS A 18 12.36 9.85 -6.40
CA CYS A 18 11.83 11.21 -6.38
C CYS A 18 11.35 11.70 -5.02
N THR A 19 11.63 10.91 -3.96
CA THR A 19 11.38 11.21 -2.54
C THR A 19 9.93 11.50 -2.14
N ARG A 20 8.97 11.42 -3.07
CA ARG A 20 7.54 11.57 -2.78
C ARG A 20 7.05 10.43 -1.87
N GLU A 21 6.15 10.77 -0.95
CA GLU A 21 5.44 9.78 -0.13
C GLU A 21 4.51 8.91 -0.98
N ILE A 22 4.74 7.59 -0.95
CA ILE A 22 4.04 6.61 -1.78
C ILE A 22 3.67 5.37 -0.96
N ALA A 23 2.55 4.73 -1.33
CA ALA A 23 2.18 3.43 -0.79
C ALA A 23 2.97 2.30 -1.48
N VAL A 24 3.04 1.15 -0.82
CA VAL A 24 3.54 -0.10 -1.42
C VAL A 24 2.47 -1.17 -1.34
N VAL A 25 2.15 -1.74 -2.50
CA VAL A 25 1.04 -2.68 -2.67
C VAL A 25 1.57 -3.92 -3.39
N GLY A 26 1.35 -5.10 -2.80
CA GLY A 26 1.77 -6.38 -3.41
C GLY A 26 3.26 -6.45 -3.77
N GLY A 27 4.13 -5.87 -2.92
CA GLY A 27 5.59 -5.86 -3.14
C GLY A 27 6.08 -4.88 -4.23
N ARG A 28 5.23 -3.97 -4.72
CA ARG A 28 5.59 -2.96 -5.73
C ARG A 28 5.33 -1.55 -5.23
N PHE A 29 6.17 -0.60 -5.64
CA PHE A 29 5.89 0.81 -5.41
C PHE A 29 4.64 1.24 -6.17
N ALA A 30 3.74 1.98 -5.53
CA ALA A 30 2.56 2.51 -6.19
C ALA A 30 2.96 3.44 -7.36
N ARG A 31 2.14 3.43 -8.42
CA ARG A 31 2.29 4.37 -9.54
C ARG A 31 2.10 5.80 -9.07
N HIS A 32 3.00 6.69 -9.47
CA HIS A 32 2.97 8.10 -9.16
C HIS A 32 3.77 8.88 -10.21
N ASP A 33 3.50 10.18 -10.32
CA ASP A 33 4.21 11.07 -11.24
C ASP A 33 5.52 11.59 -10.62
N PRO A 34 6.52 11.95 -11.45
CA PRO A 34 7.70 12.65 -10.98
C PRO A 34 7.33 14.06 -10.46
N PRO A 35 8.18 14.63 -9.57
CA PRO A 35 8.02 15.99 -9.09
C PRO A 35 8.28 17.01 -10.21
N GLY A 36 7.57 18.13 -10.15
CA GLY A 36 7.67 19.20 -11.14
C GLY A 36 6.32 19.51 -11.79
N ARG A 37 6.25 20.68 -12.42
CA ARG A 37 5.07 21.07 -13.21
C ARG A 37 5.06 20.21 -14.47
N ARG A 38 3.95 19.50 -14.74
CA ARG A 38 3.79 18.74 -15.99
C ARG A 38 3.92 19.73 -17.15
N SER A 39 4.99 19.62 -17.94
CA SER A 39 5.24 20.48 -19.12
C SER A 39 4.51 19.97 -20.36
N ALA A 40 4.13 18.69 -20.36
CA ALA A 40 3.42 18.01 -21.43
C ALA A 40 2.11 17.40 -20.91
N LEU A 41 1.16 17.17 -21.82
CA LEU A 41 -0.09 16.45 -21.55
C LEU A 41 0.12 14.94 -21.38
N GLU A 42 1.32 14.44 -21.68
CA GLU A 42 1.67 13.03 -21.52
C GLU A 42 1.82 12.66 -20.04
N LEU A 43 1.15 11.57 -19.65
CA LEU A 43 1.27 10.98 -18.32
C LEU A 43 2.54 10.14 -18.23
N ILE A 44 3.60 10.74 -17.68
CA ILE A 44 4.87 10.05 -17.44
C ILE A 44 4.91 9.56 -15.99
N SER A 45 5.01 8.25 -15.79
CA SER A 45 5.23 7.67 -14.46
C SER A 45 6.67 7.90 -13.98
N CYS A 46 6.84 8.15 -12.68
CA CYS A 46 8.15 8.17 -12.07
C CYS A 46 8.88 6.83 -12.30
N PRO A 47 10.19 6.83 -12.64
CA PRO A 47 10.96 5.59 -12.79
C PRO A 47 10.89 4.68 -11.56
N GLY A 48 10.70 5.25 -10.37
CA GLY A 48 10.50 4.52 -9.11
C GLY A 48 9.25 3.64 -9.12
N SER A 49 8.17 4.06 -9.79
CA SER A 49 6.92 3.29 -9.91
C SER A 49 7.07 1.96 -10.63
N ARG A 50 8.14 1.78 -11.42
CA ARG A 50 8.45 0.54 -12.14
C ARG A 50 9.31 -0.43 -11.34
N ARG A 51 9.79 -0.03 -10.16
CA ARG A 51 10.70 -0.84 -9.35
C ARG A 51 9.92 -1.79 -8.43
N ILE A 52 10.55 -2.92 -8.15
CA ILE A 52 10.12 -3.81 -7.07
C ILE A 52 10.48 -3.11 -5.76
N ALA A 53 9.53 -3.11 -4.84
CA ALA A 53 9.74 -2.57 -3.53
C ALA A 53 10.49 -3.62 -2.69
N PRO A 54 11.52 -3.23 -1.92
CA PRO A 54 12.05 -4.12 -0.90
C PRO A 54 10.89 -4.62 -0.05
N LEU A 55 10.87 -5.93 0.22
CA LEU A 55 9.94 -6.52 1.17
C LEU A 55 10.19 -5.81 2.49
N LEU A 56 9.25 -4.95 2.90
CA LEU A 56 9.17 -4.61 4.31
C LEU A 56 8.97 -5.94 5.01
N THR A 57 9.75 -6.23 6.05
CA THR A 57 9.37 -7.25 7.02
C THR A 57 7.91 -6.99 7.37
N THR A 58 7.03 -7.87 6.88
CA THR A 58 5.60 -7.78 7.15
C THR A 58 5.49 -7.70 8.67
N PRO A 59 4.85 -6.67 9.24
CA PRO A 59 4.63 -6.63 10.68
C PRO A 59 4.00 -7.96 11.10
N PRO A 60 4.39 -8.51 12.25
CA PRO A 60 3.91 -9.81 12.69
C PRO A 60 2.38 -9.81 12.63
N LYS A 61 1.85 -10.94 12.16
CA LYS A 61 0.42 -11.18 11.89
C LYS A 61 -0.40 -10.59 13.05
N LEU A 62 -1.35 -9.70 12.74
CA LEU A 62 -2.23 -9.07 13.74
C LEU A 62 -3.08 -10.09 14.51
N PHE A 63 -3.27 -11.28 13.95
CA PHE A 63 -3.94 -12.39 14.60
C PHE A 63 -2.93 -13.51 14.83
N GLY A 64 -2.74 -13.85 16.10
CA GLY A 64 -2.03 -15.05 16.51
C GLY A 64 -2.68 -16.28 15.88
N VAL A 65 -1.91 -17.35 15.72
CA VAL A 65 -2.36 -18.61 15.11
C VAL A 65 -3.45 -19.32 15.94
N ASP A 66 -3.83 -18.75 17.09
CA ASP A 66 -4.70 -19.33 18.11
C ASP A 66 -5.84 -18.38 18.52
N GLU A 67 -6.33 -17.48 17.66
CA GLU A 67 -7.58 -16.77 18.00
C GLU A 67 -8.76 -17.74 17.85
N PRO A 68 -9.40 -18.17 18.95
CA PRO A 68 -10.57 -19.03 18.84
C PRO A 68 -11.65 -18.27 18.07
N PRO A 69 -12.51 -18.98 17.31
CA PRO A 69 -13.64 -18.33 16.65
C PRO A 69 -14.42 -17.53 17.67
N THR A 70 -14.69 -16.25 17.35
CA THR A 70 -15.52 -15.39 18.18
C THR A 70 -16.83 -16.12 18.47
N PRO A 71 -17.27 -16.21 19.74
CA PRO A 71 -18.52 -16.89 20.06
C PRO A 71 -19.67 -16.29 19.24
N GLY A 72 -20.27 -17.12 18.37
CA GLY A 72 -21.31 -16.71 17.42
C GLY A 72 -20.90 -16.71 15.94
N GLN A 73 -19.64 -16.97 15.59
CA GLN A 73 -19.21 -17.09 14.20
C GLN A 73 -19.65 -18.44 13.61
N GLN A 74 -20.66 -18.41 12.75
CA GLN A 74 -21.17 -19.61 12.05
C GLN A 74 -20.21 -20.01 10.92
N SER A 75 -20.03 -21.32 10.71
CA SER A 75 -19.27 -21.86 9.58
C SER A 75 -19.97 -21.50 8.26
N LEU A 76 -19.21 -21.09 7.24
CA LEU A 76 -19.72 -20.78 5.90
C LEU A 76 -19.61 -21.95 4.90
N PHE A 77 -19.43 -23.17 5.40
CA PHE A 77 -19.47 -24.39 4.59
C PHE A 77 -20.75 -25.16 4.86
#